data_AF-A0A916QH13-F1
#
_entry.id   AF-A0A916QH13-F1
#
_cell.length_a   1.000
_cell.length_b   1.000
_cell.length_c   1.000
_cell.angle_alpha   90.00
_cell.angle_beta   90.00
_cell.angle_gamma   90.00
#
_symmetry.space_group_name_H-M   'P 1'
#
loop_
_entity.id
_entity.type
_entity.pdbx_description
1 polymer ?
#
loop_
_entity_poly.entity_id
_entity_poly.type
_entity_poly.pdbx_seq_one_letter_code
_entity_poly.pdbx_strand_id
1 'polypeptide(L)'
;MLMKYISVVFITLLLKMNIIAIDSTILPSMASAPPMNLPTSWEYALFSGSETHPLSITSSSTYISGDVFSNHDIKHRGANLQVDGRLNAVGRIDSHHDQLDVWNQWEDVSPETAPDFGRVIRRLVSLDAEVYDQNQLFEGSDLQVERPMMIKGDAAFKGTEFVGKDYIIASGDITFDVTSLESLDDEPLVLYSEYGDIKIQASYSTMRGILYAPKGTVQIDVSSTFELEGHIIADRIELSGENVEIYGLYDEISLLNGHHHFMACNDRYYELYSEVPFNDYSTPYNTPVVMEIQDLLLESSIARSENIVQSVVLCHAALDKVEELRTKLEEEQRILEQIAADPFGDYDGDGLLNGFELEMLRDYTNPMVYDTDDDGIPDGEEDSDKDGLSNLLEQELGTDPANPDTDGDGLLDGSEYQLGTDPLLSVSGQDGILDSEKTYTQTIVGPVPDVKLEITAVGDISKAVYIHDATDNFTIDPEYSFADNEHFVSGLYVFVAELPYKHARIYLPVDRNKLGDRDIEQVKMVYFDERFMTFLPLEKQGMDPDSGIVWGETDHLGMFALVYPPNM
;
A
#
# COMPACT_ATOMS: atom_id res chain seq x y z
N MET A 1 8.50 -7.08 25.36
CA MET A 1 9.73 -6.33 25.71
C MET A 1 10.80 -6.83 24.76
N LEU A 2 10.74 -6.48 23.49
CA LEU A 2 11.50 -5.39 22.86
C LEU A 2 10.71 -4.95 21.61
N MET A 3 10.16 -3.74 21.63
CA MET A 3 9.55 -3.11 20.45
C MET A 3 9.75 -1.60 20.61
N LYS A 4 11.03 -1.23 20.59
CA LYS A 4 11.56 0.14 20.61
C LYS A 4 12.98 0.03 20.07
N TYR A 5 13.18 0.21 18.77
CA TYR A 5 14.42 0.73 18.14
C TYR A 5 14.25 0.80 16.61
N ILE A 6 13.23 1.51 16.14
CA ILE A 6 13.20 2.08 14.77
C ILE A 6 12.90 3.57 14.96
N SER A 7 13.91 4.28 15.46
CA SER A 7 13.99 5.73 15.60
C SER A 7 15.33 5.96 16.29
N VAL A 8 16.37 6.36 15.54
CA VAL A 8 17.56 7.15 15.99
C VAL A 8 18.72 7.10 14.97
N VAL A 9 18.73 6.23 13.94
CA VAL A 9 19.85 6.25 12.97
C VAL A 9 19.79 7.40 11.96
N PHE A 10 18.61 8.01 11.72
CA PHE A 10 18.45 9.09 10.74
C PHE A 10 18.87 10.51 11.18
N ILE A 11 19.31 10.70 12.44
CA ILE A 11 19.67 12.06 12.95
C ILE A 11 21.20 12.26 13.07
N THR A 12 22.02 11.23 12.87
CA THR A 12 23.48 11.35 13.09
C THR A 12 24.27 11.61 11.80
N LEU A 13 23.66 11.50 10.60
CA LEU A 13 24.35 11.78 9.34
C LEU A 13 24.21 13.23 8.83
N LEU A 14 23.31 14.03 9.40
CA LEU A 14 23.12 15.45 9.05
C LEU A 14 24.10 16.42 9.76
N LEU A 15 25.04 15.91 10.57
CA LEU A 15 25.95 16.72 11.38
C LEU A 15 27.43 16.69 10.95
N LYS A 16 27.75 16.25 9.72
CA LYS A 16 29.15 16.19 9.24
C LYS A 16 29.50 16.95 7.95
N MET A 17 28.62 17.79 7.40
CA MET A 17 29.00 18.70 6.32
C MET A 17 28.82 20.17 6.74
N ASN A 18 29.96 20.78 7.06
CA ASN A 18 30.12 22.20 7.33
C ASN A 18 29.62 23.06 6.15
N ILE A 19 28.47 23.74 6.31
CA ILE A 19 28.19 24.99 5.59
C ILE A 19 27.63 26.02 6.60
N ILE A 20 28.54 26.90 7.03
CA ILE A 20 28.41 28.30 7.47
C ILE A 20 27.22 28.66 8.40
N ALA A 21 27.60 29.04 9.63
CA ALA A 21 26.74 29.59 10.68
C ALA A 21 25.97 30.85 10.25
N ILE A 22 24.65 30.85 10.47
CA ILE A 22 23.82 32.06 10.60
C ILE A 22 23.05 31.96 11.93
N ASP A 23 23.10 33.05 12.68
CA ASP A 23 22.69 33.24 14.08
C ASP A 23 21.25 32.77 14.40
N SER A 24 21.10 31.86 15.36
CA SER A 24 19.86 31.16 15.71
C SER A 24 19.00 31.88 16.77
N THR A 25 19.04 33.21 16.84
CA THR A 25 18.39 33.97 17.93
C THR A 25 17.06 34.63 17.58
N ILE A 26 16.51 34.40 16.39
CA ILE A 26 15.18 34.94 16.00
C ILE A 26 14.34 33.86 15.30
N LEU A 27 13.77 32.94 16.08
CA LEU A 27 12.62 32.15 15.62
C LEU A 27 11.55 32.17 16.73
N PRO A 28 10.39 32.84 16.53
CA PRO A 28 9.23 32.59 17.38
C PRO A 28 8.74 31.16 17.11
N SER A 29 8.37 30.44 18.17
CA SER A 29 7.88 29.06 18.10
C SER A 29 6.66 28.98 17.17
N MET A 30 6.81 28.36 15.99
CA MET A 30 5.68 28.05 15.12
C MET A 30 5.17 26.65 15.44
N ALA A 31 3.93 26.61 15.92
CA ALA A 31 3.15 25.38 16.03
C ALA A 31 3.04 24.70 14.65
N SER A 32 3.04 23.37 14.63
CA SER A 32 2.91 22.58 13.40
C SER A 32 1.63 22.94 12.66
N ALA A 33 1.76 23.50 11.46
CA ALA A 33 0.63 23.59 10.54
C ALA A 33 0.27 22.17 10.03
N PRO A 34 -1.02 21.83 9.89
CA PRO A 34 -1.44 20.49 9.46
C PRO A 34 -1.00 20.18 8.02
N PRO A 35 -0.87 18.87 7.67
CA PRO A 35 -0.43 18.42 6.35
C PRO A 35 -1.38 18.88 5.23
N MET A 36 -0.79 19.13 4.06
CA MET A 36 -1.44 19.64 2.86
C MET A 36 -1.89 18.44 2.00
N ASN A 37 -3.18 18.09 2.04
CA ASN A 37 -3.78 17.15 1.08
C ASN A 37 -4.00 17.88 -0.24
N LEU A 38 -3.14 17.67 -1.23
CA LEU A 38 -3.42 18.05 -2.61
C LEU A 38 -4.20 16.91 -3.26
N PRO A 39 -5.27 17.19 -4.04
CA PRO A 39 -5.86 16.17 -4.90
C PRO A 39 -4.79 15.68 -5.88
N THR A 40 -4.71 14.37 -6.08
CA THR A 40 -3.74 13.73 -6.99
C THR A 40 -4.13 13.86 -8.46
N SER A 41 -5.32 14.40 -8.76
CA SER A 41 -5.83 14.80 -10.08
C SER A 41 -7.19 15.49 -9.91
N TRP A 42 -7.51 16.52 -10.69
CA TRP A 42 -8.80 17.21 -10.75
C TRP A 42 -9.50 16.92 -12.09
N GLU A 43 -10.64 16.25 -12.04
CA GLU A 43 -11.28 15.69 -13.24
C GLU A 43 -12.10 16.73 -14.05
N TYR A 44 -12.39 17.90 -13.48
CA TYR A 44 -13.36 18.83 -14.06
C TYR A 44 -12.73 19.98 -14.85
N ALA A 45 -13.14 20.12 -16.11
CA ALA A 45 -12.95 21.34 -16.90
C ALA A 45 -13.76 22.51 -16.31
N LEU A 46 -14.97 22.23 -15.83
CA LEU A 46 -15.85 23.20 -15.17
C LEU A 46 -16.37 22.66 -13.83
N PHE A 47 -16.17 23.42 -12.76
CA PHE A 47 -16.74 23.13 -11.45
C PHE A 47 -17.49 24.34 -10.88
N SER A 48 -18.81 24.23 -10.75
CA SER A 48 -19.68 25.23 -10.12
C SER A 48 -20.15 24.74 -8.75
N GLY A 49 -19.60 25.31 -7.67
CA GLY A 49 -19.84 24.88 -6.29
C GLY A 49 -21.13 25.38 -5.64
N SER A 50 -21.87 26.27 -6.28
CA SER A 50 -23.03 26.96 -5.73
C SER A 50 -24.19 25.99 -5.51
N GLU A 51 -24.74 26.00 -4.30
CA GLU A 51 -25.97 25.26 -3.94
C GLU A 51 -27.25 26.08 -4.18
N THR A 52 -27.14 27.33 -4.64
CA THR A 52 -28.29 28.28 -4.70
C THR A 52 -28.57 28.85 -6.08
N HIS A 53 -27.62 28.72 -7.00
CA HIS A 53 -27.67 29.25 -8.35
C HIS A 53 -27.18 28.21 -9.36
N PRO A 54 -27.79 28.16 -10.56
CA PRO A 54 -27.40 27.24 -11.62
C PRO A 54 -26.09 27.64 -12.32
N LEU A 55 -25.34 26.65 -12.80
CA LEU A 55 -24.39 26.82 -13.89
C LEU A 55 -25.17 27.26 -15.14
N SER A 56 -24.90 28.47 -15.65
CA SER A 56 -25.69 29.07 -16.74
C SER A 56 -24.86 29.19 -18.01
N ILE A 57 -25.32 28.57 -19.10
CA ILE A 57 -24.68 28.60 -20.41
C ILE A 57 -25.67 29.20 -21.41
N THR A 58 -25.42 30.43 -21.85
CA THR A 58 -26.26 31.19 -22.78
C THR A 58 -25.54 31.53 -24.09
N SER A 59 -24.30 31.08 -24.25
CA SER A 59 -23.53 31.19 -25.50
C SER A 59 -24.21 30.49 -26.67
N SER A 60 -24.06 31.02 -27.89
CA SER A 60 -24.74 30.44 -29.06
C SER A 60 -24.19 29.06 -29.43
N SER A 61 -22.87 28.89 -29.40
CA SER A 61 -22.16 27.62 -29.60
C SER A 61 -21.23 27.38 -28.42
N THR A 62 -21.31 26.19 -27.81
CA THR A 62 -20.45 25.79 -26.69
C THR A 62 -19.88 24.40 -26.92
N TYR A 63 -18.56 24.26 -26.87
CA TYR A 63 -17.84 23.00 -26.85
C TYR A 63 -16.99 22.90 -25.59
N ILE A 64 -17.09 21.78 -24.88
CA ILE A 64 -16.29 21.51 -23.67
C ILE A 64 -15.69 20.11 -23.82
N SER A 65 -14.38 20.00 -23.69
CA SER A 65 -13.66 18.73 -23.51
C SER A 65 -13.27 18.59 -22.03
N GLY A 66 -13.67 17.48 -21.40
CA GLY A 66 -13.50 17.23 -19.96
C GLY A 66 -14.82 17.32 -19.17
N ASP A 67 -14.76 16.95 -17.89
CA ASP A 67 -15.96 16.82 -17.07
C ASP A 67 -16.50 18.18 -16.60
N VAL A 68 -17.82 18.27 -16.48
CA VAL A 68 -18.57 19.44 -16.04
C VAL A 68 -19.41 19.06 -14.84
N PHE A 69 -19.27 19.82 -13.74
CA PHE A 69 -19.99 19.59 -12.50
C PHE A 69 -20.68 20.85 -11.98
N SER A 70 -21.89 20.67 -11.44
CA SER A 70 -22.65 21.73 -10.77
C SER A 70 -23.34 21.21 -9.51
N ASN A 71 -23.12 21.89 -8.38
CA ASN A 71 -23.86 21.67 -7.12
C ASN A 71 -25.33 22.13 -7.15
N HIS A 72 -25.79 22.61 -8.31
CA HIS A 72 -27.17 23.00 -8.58
C HIS A 72 -27.55 22.58 -10.02
N ASP A 73 -28.70 23.01 -10.53
CA ASP A 73 -29.09 22.86 -11.94
C ASP A 73 -28.01 23.35 -12.91
N ILE A 74 -27.94 22.72 -14.09
CA ILE A 74 -27.23 23.22 -15.27
C ILE A 74 -28.28 23.73 -16.26
N LYS A 75 -28.17 25.00 -16.68
CA LYS A 75 -29.12 25.63 -17.59
C LYS A 75 -28.44 26.05 -18.88
N HIS A 76 -28.83 25.41 -19.98
CA HIS A 76 -28.40 25.76 -21.31
C HIS A 76 -29.53 26.45 -22.09
N ARG A 77 -29.23 27.62 -22.67
CA ARG A 77 -30.14 28.45 -23.48
C ARG A 77 -29.53 28.89 -24.81
N GLY A 78 -28.39 28.31 -25.19
CA GLY A 78 -27.71 28.49 -26.47
C GLY A 78 -28.34 27.70 -27.61
N ALA A 79 -27.77 27.82 -28.80
CA ALA A 79 -28.19 27.06 -29.97
C ALA A 79 -27.54 25.66 -30.03
N ASN A 80 -26.33 25.50 -29.50
CA ASN A 80 -25.62 24.22 -29.45
C ASN A 80 -24.77 24.10 -28.18
N LEU A 81 -24.86 22.94 -27.52
CA LEU A 81 -23.98 22.53 -26.43
C LEU A 81 -23.46 21.12 -26.70
N GLN A 82 -22.14 21.01 -26.84
CA GLN A 82 -21.42 19.75 -26.94
C GLN A 82 -20.47 19.61 -25.75
N VAL A 83 -20.52 18.45 -25.08
CA VAL A 83 -19.62 18.10 -23.98
C VAL A 83 -19.02 16.73 -24.22
N ASP A 84 -17.71 16.69 -24.41
CA ASP A 84 -16.89 15.48 -24.51
C ASP A 84 -16.30 15.13 -23.14
N GLY A 85 -17.19 14.64 -22.28
CA GLY A 85 -16.94 14.39 -20.86
C GLY A 85 -18.25 14.07 -20.13
N ARG A 86 -18.18 13.96 -18.80
CA ARG A 86 -19.35 13.79 -17.92
C ARG A 86 -20.03 15.14 -17.68
N LEU A 87 -21.36 15.16 -17.71
CA LEU A 87 -22.16 16.32 -17.31
C LEU A 87 -22.97 15.98 -16.07
N ASN A 88 -22.52 16.46 -14.92
CA ASN A 88 -23.05 16.14 -13.60
C ASN A 88 -23.75 17.34 -12.95
N ALA A 89 -24.99 17.16 -12.51
CA ALA A 89 -25.73 18.17 -11.77
C ALA A 89 -26.36 17.55 -10.51
N VAL A 90 -26.18 18.19 -9.36
CA VAL A 90 -26.96 17.87 -8.15
C VAL A 90 -28.44 18.22 -8.37
N GLY A 91 -28.71 19.27 -9.14
CA GLY A 91 -30.04 19.65 -9.59
C GLY A 91 -30.39 19.02 -10.95
N ARG A 92 -31.10 19.78 -11.78
CA ARG A 92 -31.52 19.35 -13.12
C ARG A 92 -30.66 19.90 -14.25
N ILE A 93 -30.53 19.15 -15.33
CA ILE A 93 -29.93 19.58 -16.58
C ILE A 93 -31.05 20.02 -17.53
N ASP A 94 -31.23 21.34 -17.65
CA ASP A 94 -32.29 21.97 -18.44
C ASP A 94 -31.68 22.62 -19.71
N SER A 95 -31.84 21.95 -20.85
CA SER A 95 -31.47 22.47 -22.18
C SER A 95 -32.70 22.77 -23.04
N HIS A 96 -32.68 23.91 -23.73
CA HIS A 96 -33.69 24.19 -24.77
C HIS A 96 -33.46 23.34 -26.03
N HIS A 97 -34.50 23.15 -26.85
CA HIS A 97 -34.67 22.12 -27.89
C HIS A 97 -33.70 22.12 -29.10
N ASP A 98 -32.57 22.80 -29.04
CA ASP A 98 -31.58 22.82 -30.11
C ASP A 98 -30.31 22.06 -29.66
N GLN A 99 -29.91 21.09 -30.49
CA GLN A 99 -28.84 20.07 -30.32
C GLN A 99 -28.05 20.09 -28.99
N LEU A 100 -28.38 19.13 -28.12
CA LEU A 100 -27.56 18.75 -26.97
C LEU A 100 -26.82 17.46 -27.33
N ASP A 101 -25.50 17.55 -27.55
CA ASP A 101 -24.64 16.39 -27.81
C ASP A 101 -23.75 16.13 -26.61
N VAL A 102 -24.30 15.39 -25.64
CA VAL A 102 -23.61 15.03 -24.40
C VAL A 102 -23.78 13.54 -24.17
N TRP A 103 -22.67 12.82 -24.20
CA TRP A 103 -22.65 11.35 -24.17
C TRP A 103 -23.08 10.78 -22.80
N ASN A 104 -22.73 11.47 -21.71
CA ASN A 104 -22.94 11.00 -20.33
C ASN A 104 -23.50 12.12 -19.44
N GLN A 105 -24.79 12.06 -19.11
CA GLN A 105 -25.49 13.05 -18.27
C GLN A 105 -26.03 12.38 -17.01
N TRP A 106 -25.75 12.98 -15.84
CA TRP A 106 -26.30 12.53 -14.55
C TRP A 106 -26.88 13.70 -13.77
N GLU A 107 -28.17 13.59 -13.46
CA GLU A 107 -28.89 14.47 -12.53
C GLU A 107 -28.95 13.82 -11.14
N ASP A 108 -29.29 14.61 -10.12
CA ASP A 108 -29.43 14.15 -8.73
C ASP A 108 -28.15 13.48 -8.17
N VAL A 109 -26.97 13.91 -8.62
CA VAL A 109 -25.69 13.43 -8.07
C VAL A 109 -25.42 13.99 -6.67
N SER A 110 -24.44 13.42 -5.95
CA SER A 110 -24.06 13.94 -4.63
C SER A 110 -23.32 15.28 -4.76
N PRO A 111 -23.54 16.25 -3.84
CA PRO A 111 -22.78 17.48 -3.83
C PRO A 111 -21.28 17.24 -3.63
N GLU A 112 -20.46 18.07 -4.25
CA GLU A 112 -19.00 18.03 -4.16
C GLU A 112 -18.43 19.37 -3.68
N THR A 113 -17.17 19.38 -3.24
CA THR A 113 -16.47 20.60 -2.80
C THR A 113 -15.27 20.87 -3.68
N ALA A 114 -15.15 22.11 -4.16
CA ALA A 114 -13.98 22.55 -4.93
C ALA A 114 -12.67 22.38 -4.12
N PRO A 115 -11.54 22.09 -4.79
CA PRO A 115 -10.25 22.02 -4.15
C PRO A 115 -9.83 23.40 -3.65
N ASP A 116 -9.11 23.44 -2.52
CA ASP A 116 -8.53 24.68 -1.97
C ASP A 116 -7.20 25.01 -2.67
N PHE A 117 -7.27 25.40 -3.95
CA PHE A 117 -6.12 25.91 -4.68
C PHE A 117 -5.59 27.22 -4.10
N GLY A 118 -6.38 27.92 -3.27
CA GLY A 118 -5.99 29.18 -2.67
C GLY A 118 -4.75 29.09 -1.79
N ARG A 119 -4.58 27.98 -1.04
CA ARG A 119 -3.35 27.74 -0.26
C ARG A 119 -2.14 27.45 -1.13
N VAL A 120 -2.33 26.78 -2.26
CA VAL A 120 -1.28 26.39 -3.21
C VAL A 120 -0.78 27.63 -3.93
N ILE A 121 -1.69 28.37 -4.56
CA ILE A 121 -1.42 29.58 -5.31
C ILE A 121 -0.68 30.61 -4.42
N ARG A 122 -1.17 30.89 -3.20
CA ARG A 122 -0.49 31.84 -2.28
C ARG A 122 0.94 31.43 -1.91
N ARG A 123 1.23 30.14 -1.87
CA ARG A 123 2.58 29.64 -1.54
C ARG A 123 3.52 29.77 -2.73
N LEU A 124 3.03 29.57 -3.94
CA LEU A 124 3.81 29.67 -5.18
C LEU A 124 4.17 31.12 -5.53
N VAL A 125 3.26 32.07 -5.29
CA VAL A 125 3.42 33.48 -5.72
C VAL A 125 4.41 34.32 -4.88
N SER A 126 4.93 33.78 -3.77
CA SER A 126 5.46 34.61 -2.67
C SER A 126 6.86 35.26 -2.82
N LEU A 127 7.56 35.11 -3.95
CA LEU A 127 8.96 35.58 -4.06
C LEU A 127 9.21 36.70 -5.10
N ASP A 128 8.47 36.74 -6.21
CA ASP A 128 8.68 37.73 -7.30
C ASP A 128 7.41 38.51 -7.70
N ALA A 129 6.36 38.44 -6.89
CA ALA A 129 5.10 39.09 -7.20
C ALA A 129 5.13 40.62 -7.00
N GLU A 130 4.51 41.35 -7.94
CA GLU A 130 4.19 42.75 -7.75
C GLU A 130 3.00 42.88 -6.80
N VAL A 131 3.23 43.49 -5.64
CA VAL A 131 2.20 43.63 -4.59
C VAL A 131 1.59 45.03 -4.61
N TYR A 132 0.26 45.08 -4.68
CA TYR A 132 -0.54 46.28 -4.63
C TYR A 132 -1.45 46.24 -3.39
N ASP A 133 -1.31 47.20 -2.47
CA ASP A 133 -2.05 47.21 -1.19
C ASP A 133 -3.48 47.80 -1.29
N GLN A 134 -3.97 48.09 -2.49
CA GLN A 134 -5.28 48.69 -2.76
C GLN A 134 -5.78 48.30 -4.15
N ASN A 135 -7.05 48.61 -4.44
CA ASN A 135 -7.64 48.43 -5.77
C ASN A 135 -6.76 49.01 -6.89
N GLN A 136 -6.60 48.26 -7.98
CA GLN A 136 -5.84 48.66 -9.16
C GLN A 136 -6.74 48.79 -10.39
N LEU A 137 -6.49 49.85 -11.16
CA LEU A 137 -7.06 50.05 -12.49
C LEU A 137 -5.91 50.20 -13.47
N PHE A 138 -5.82 49.27 -14.41
CA PHE A 138 -4.84 49.27 -15.50
C PHE A 138 -5.56 49.68 -16.78
N GLU A 139 -5.21 50.84 -17.33
CA GLU A 139 -5.80 51.40 -18.55
C GLU A 139 -4.73 51.58 -19.62
N GLY A 140 -4.97 51.04 -20.81
CA GLY A 140 -3.99 51.10 -21.89
C GLY A 140 -4.44 50.40 -23.17
N SER A 141 -3.74 50.65 -24.27
CA SER A 141 -4.00 49.93 -25.52
C SER A 141 -3.29 48.58 -25.62
N ASP A 142 -2.24 48.39 -24.81
CA ASP A 142 -1.35 47.23 -24.77
C ASP A 142 -0.98 47.01 -23.29
N LEU A 143 -1.72 46.12 -22.62
CA LEU A 143 -1.56 45.79 -21.21
C LEU A 143 -0.84 44.46 -21.09
N GLN A 144 0.41 44.49 -20.60
CA GLN A 144 1.23 43.28 -20.46
C GLN A 144 1.52 42.96 -18.99
N VAL A 145 1.23 41.72 -18.60
CA VAL A 145 1.52 41.18 -17.26
C VAL A 145 2.46 40.00 -17.41
N GLU A 146 3.76 40.25 -17.25
CA GLU A 146 4.80 39.23 -17.38
C GLU A 146 5.29 38.66 -16.05
N ARG A 147 4.70 39.11 -14.93
CA ARG A 147 5.08 38.70 -13.58
C ARG A 147 3.84 38.46 -12.73
N PRO A 148 3.94 37.62 -11.69
CA PRO A 148 2.86 37.45 -10.75
C PRO A 148 2.44 38.78 -10.12
N MET A 149 1.15 39.01 -9.94
CA MET A 149 0.60 40.19 -9.27
C MET A 149 -0.29 39.78 -8.11
N MET A 150 -0.15 40.50 -6.99
CA MET A 150 -0.99 40.35 -5.80
C MET A 150 -1.65 41.68 -5.46
N ILE A 151 -2.97 41.76 -5.62
CA ILE A 151 -3.77 42.95 -5.37
C ILE A 151 -4.62 42.74 -4.12
N LYS A 152 -4.40 43.54 -3.08
CA LYS A 152 -5.25 43.62 -1.89
C LYS A 152 -6.44 44.54 -2.15
N GLY A 153 -7.34 44.08 -3.01
CA GLY A 153 -8.52 44.81 -3.45
C GLY A 153 -9.00 44.28 -4.79
N ASP A 154 -9.69 45.12 -5.54
CA ASP A 154 -10.17 44.79 -6.89
C ASP A 154 -9.09 45.09 -7.93
N ALA A 155 -8.98 44.25 -8.96
CA ALA A 155 -8.13 44.44 -10.12
C ALA A 155 -8.99 44.63 -11.38
N ALA A 156 -8.87 45.78 -12.04
CA ALA A 156 -9.59 46.09 -13.27
C ALA A 156 -8.62 46.38 -14.43
N PHE A 157 -8.79 45.70 -15.54
CA PHE A 157 -8.01 45.87 -16.78
C PHE A 157 -8.94 46.38 -17.87
N LYS A 158 -8.64 47.57 -18.42
CA LYS A 158 -9.46 48.23 -19.43
C LYS A 158 -8.63 48.68 -20.62
N GLY A 159 -9.04 48.30 -21.82
CA GLY A 159 -8.18 48.58 -22.96
C GLY A 159 -8.61 47.96 -24.28
N THR A 160 -7.67 47.94 -25.21
CA THR A 160 -7.81 47.15 -26.44
C THR A 160 -7.22 45.76 -26.26
N GLU A 161 -5.97 45.63 -25.85
CA GLU A 161 -5.27 44.36 -25.79
C GLU A 161 -4.69 44.09 -24.40
N PHE A 162 -4.90 42.89 -23.90
CA PHE A 162 -4.29 42.36 -22.69
C PHE A 162 -3.56 41.06 -23.01
N VAL A 163 -2.30 40.97 -22.58
CA VAL A 163 -1.48 39.75 -22.66
C VAL A 163 -0.86 39.47 -21.29
N GLY A 164 -1.05 38.28 -20.74
CA GLY A 164 -0.59 37.96 -19.39
C GLY A 164 -0.07 36.55 -19.20
N LYS A 165 0.75 36.34 -18.18
CA LYS A 165 1.16 35.00 -17.70
C LYS A 165 1.30 34.97 -16.18
N ASP A 166 1.61 33.80 -15.66
CA ASP A 166 1.79 33.50 -14.24
C ASP A 166 0.48 33.67 -13.44
N TYR A 167 0.41 34.64 -12.53
CA TYR A 167 -0.70 34.78 -11.60
C TYR A 167 -1.19 36.21 -11.50
N ILE A 168 -2.50 36.39 -11.49
CA ILE A 168 -3.16 37.61 -11.04
C ILE A 168 -4.05 37.23 -9.88
N ILE A 169 -3.62 37.59 -8.68
CA ILE A 169 -4.34 37.33 -7.44
C ILE A 169 -4.96 38.62 -6.96
N ALA A 170 -6.27 38.61 -6.71
CA ALA A 170 -6.98 39.71 -6.09
C ALA A 170 -7.75 39.21 -4.86
N SER A 171 -7.70 39.96 -3.75
CA SER A 171 -8.59 39.67 -2.62
C SER A 171 -10.05 40.01 -2.93
N GLY A 172 -10.29 40.93 -3.88
CA GLY A 172 -11.60 41.31 -4.40
C GLY A 172 -11.79 40.90 -5.86
N ASP A 173 -12.54 41.67 -6.63
CA ASP A 173 -12.93 41.29 -7.99
C ASP A 173 -11.76 41.39 -8.99
N ILE A 174 -11.73 40.52 -10.00
CA ILE A 174 -10.86 40.65 -11.17
C ILE A 174 -11.75 40.92 -12.39
N THR A 175 -11.63 42.07 -13.02
CA THR A 175 -12.45 42.45 -14.19
C THR A 175 -11.60 42.80 -15.40
N PHE A 176 -11.91 42.19 -16.54
CA PHE A 176 -11.39 42.55 -17.85
C PHE A 176 -12.50 43.19 -18.69
N ASP A 177 -12.24 44.38 -19.22
CA ASP A 177 -13.06 45.11 -20.19
C ASP A 177 -12.15 45.53 -21.35
N VAL A 178 -11.82 44.56 -22.20
CA VAL A 178 -10.80 44.65 -23.24
C VAL A 178 -11.37 44.24 -24.60
N THR A 179 -10.67 44.49 -25.70
CA THR A 179 -11.05 43.89 -26.99
C THR A 179 -10.50 42.46 -27.09
N SER A 180 -9.27 42.24 -26.63
CA SER A 180 -8.59 40.95 -26.61
C SER A 180 -7.94 40.63 -25.27
N LEU A 181 -8.02 39.37 -24.87
CA LEU A 181 -7.35 38.80 -23.70
C LEU A 181 -6.61 37.54 -24.11
N GLU A 182 -5.29 37.54 -23.96
CA GLU A 182 -4.44 36.41 -24.36
C GLU A 182 -3.45 35.99 -23.27
N SER A 183 -3.10 34.71 -23.22
CA SER A 183 -1.93 34.24 -22.48
C SER A 183 -0.64 34.47 -23.28
N LEU A 184 0.43 34.93 -22.61
CA LEU A 184 1.72 35.21 -23.27
C LEU A 184 2.44 33.92 -23.66
N ASP A 185 2.81 33.75 -24.93
CA ASP A 185 3.66 32.65 -25.42
C ASP A 185 3.17 31.23 -25.00
N ASP A 186 1.86 31.02 -24.88
CA ASP A 186 1.25 29.76 -24.40
C ASP A 186 1.56 29.41 -22.92
N GLU A 187 2.07 30.39 -22.17
CA GLU A 187 2.31 30.26 -20.74
C GLU A 187 1.00 30.33 -19.95
N PRO A 188 0.84 29.54 -18.87
CA PRO A 188 -0.36 29.57 -18.05
C PRO A 188 -0.61 30.94 -17.42
N LEU A 189 -1.86 31.41 -17.48
CA LEU A 189 -2.37 32.57 -16.75
C LEU A 189 -3.41 32.12 -15.72
N VAL A 190 -3.06 32.22 -14.44
CA VAL A 190 -3.95 31.89 -13.31
C VAL A 190 -4.59 33.17 -12.77
N LEU A 191 -5.90 33.27 -12.90
CA LEU A 191 -6.70 34.33 -12.29
C LEU A 191 -7.31 33.80 -10.99
N TYR A 192 -6.91 34.37 -9.86
CA TYR A 192 -7.41 33.96 -8.54
C TYR A 192 -8.07 35.13 -7.80
N SER A 193 -9.40 35.10 -7.69
CA SER A 193 -10.13 35.97 -6.77
C SER A 193 -10.40 35.24 -5.45
N GLU A 194 -9.89 35.77 -4.33
CA GLU A 194 -10.02 35.11 -3.03
C GLU A 194 -11.46 35.13 -2.49
N TYR A 195 -12.14 36.26 -2.66
CA TYR A 195 -13.47 36.53 -2.09
C TYR A 195 -14.44 37.22 -3.05
N GLY A 196 -14.01 37.55 -4.27
CA GLY A 196 -14.79 38.28 -5.26
C GLY A 196 -15.06 37.48 -6.53
N ASP A 197 -15.50 38.20 -7.55
CA ASP A 197 -15.86 37.67 -8.86
C ASP A 197 -14.70 37.79 -9.85
N ILE A 198 -14.68 36.93 -10.87
CA ILE A 198 -13.86 37.10 -12.07
C ILE A 198 -14.81 37.39 -13.24
N LYS A 199 -14.67 38.55 -13.86
CA LYS A 199 -15.47 38.96 -15.01
C LYS A 199 -14.60 39.22 -16.23
N ILE A 200 -14.85 38.51 -17.32
CA ILE A 200 -14.18 38.69 -18.60
C ILE A 200 -15.18 39.22 -19.62
N GLN A 201 -15.05 40.50 -19.98
CA GLN A 201 -15.77 41.13 -21.06
C GLN A 201 -14.79 41.43 -22.19
N ALA A 202 -14.90 40.70 -23.31
CA ALA A 202 -13.98 40.82 -24.44
C ALA A 202 -14.66 40.63 -25.80
N SER A 203 -13.99 41.00 -26.90
CA SER A 203 -14.42 40.56 -28.23
C SER A 203 -13.92 39.17 -28.55
N TYR A 204 -12.68 38.87 -28.18
CA TYR A 204 -12.09 37.53 -28.25
C TYR A 204 -11.16 37.30 -27.06
N SER A 205 -11.05 36.05 -26.62
CA SER A 205 -10.17 35.66 -25.51
C SER A 205 -9.62 34.27 -25.80
N THR A 206 -8.31 34.11 -25.78
CA THR A 206 -7.63 32.82 -25.97
C THR A 206 -6.60 32.67 -24.86
N MET A 207 -6.86 31.78 -23.91
CA MET A 207 -6.03 31.65 -22.73
C MET A 207 -5.73 30.19 -22.38
N ARG A 208 -4.51 29.93 -21.93
CA ARG A 208 -4.14 28.71 -21.22
C ARG A 208 -4.04 29.03 -19.73
N GLY A 209 -4.72 28.29 -18.85
CA GLY A 209 -4.68 28.62 -17.41
C GLY A 209 -5.88 28.21 -16.56
N ILE A 210 -6.00 28.85 -15.39
CA ILE A 210 -7.05 28.54 -14.40
C ILE A 210 -7.79 29.82 -14.02
N LEU A 211 -9.11 29.77 -14.05
CA LEU A 211 -10.00 30.78 -13.49
C LEU A 211 -10.54 30.26 -12.15
N TYR A 212 -10.04 30.81 -11.04
CA TYR A 212 -10.34 30.34 -9.69
C TYR A 212 -11.02 31.42 -8.84
N ALA A 213 -12.32 31.27 -8.59
CA ALA A 213 -13.11 32.16 -7.74
C ALA A 213 -13.98 31.33 -6.75
N PRO A 214 -13.36 30.64 -5.76
CA PRO A 214 -14.04 29.65 -4.91
C PRO A 214 -15.16 30.20 -4.01
N LYS A 215 -15.33 31.53 -3.97
CA LYS A 215 -16.34 32.24 -3.19
C LYS A 215 -17.18 33.22 -4.02
N GLY A 216 -16.94 33.30 -5.32
CA GLY A 216 -17.60 34.24 -6.21
C GLY A 216 -17.97 33.62 -7.55
N THR A 217 -18.29 34.50 -8.48
CA THR A 217 -18.78 34.16 -9.81
C THR A 217 -17.67 34.31 -10.84
N VAL A 218 -17.48 33.32 -11.70
CA VAL A 218 -16.78 33.50 -12.97
C VAL A 218 -17.81 33.80 -14.04
N GLN A 219 -17.79 35.02 -14.58
CA GLN A 219 -18.67 35.49 -15.64
C GLN A 219 -17.88 35.75 -16.93
N ILE A 220 -18.21 35.03 -17.98
CA ILE A 220 -17.63 35.18 -19.32
C ILE A 220 -18.68 35.81 -20.24
N ASP A 221 -18.37 36.97 -20.81
CA ASP A 221 -19.20 37.73 -21.76
C ASP A 221 -18.34 38.13 -22.96
N VAL A 222 -18.31 37.27 -23.98
CA VAL A 222 -17.44 37.45 -25.15
C VAL A 222 -18.25 37.58 -26.44
N SER A 223 -18.03 38.65 -27.20
CA SER A 223 -18.85 38.92 -28.39
C SER A 223 -18.52 38.07 -29.62
N SER A 224 -17.38 37.35 -29.64
CA SER A 224 -16.99 36.44 -30.73
C SER A 224 -16.56 35.08 -30.17
N THR A 225 -15.30 34.88 -29.78
CA THR A 225 -14.80 33.56 -29.31
C THR A 225 -14.12 33.66 -27.96
N PHE A 226 -14.50 32.78 -27.03
CA PHE A 226 -13.75 32.48 -25.82
C PHE A 226 -13.15 31.07 -25.94
N GLU A 227 -11.83 30.97 -25.89
CA GLU A 227 -11.07 29.72 -25.92
C GLU A 227 -10.24 29.61 -24.64
N LEU A 228 -10.43 28.53 -23.88
CA LEU A 228 -9.69 28.23 -22.66
C LEU A 228 -9.09 26.83 -22.73
N GLU A 229 -7.78 26.72 -22.64
CA GLU A 229 -7.08 25.47 -22.32
C GLU A 229 -6.80 25.43 -20.81
N GLY A 230 -7.65 24.73 -20.06
CA GLY A 230 -7.54 24.61 -18.60
C GLY A 230 -8.90 24.56 -17.90
N HIS A 231 -8.99 25.20 -16.72
CA HIS A 231 -10.10 24.95 -15.78
C HIS A 231 -10.79 26.23 -15.30
N ILE A 232 -12.12 26.15 -15.13
CA ILE A 232 -12.91 27.16 -14.41
C ILE A 232 -13.50 26.54 -13.15
N ILE A 233 -13.13 27.09 -12.00
CA ILE A 233 -13.57 26.61 -10.69
C ILE A 233 -14.06 27.80 -9.89
N ALA A 234 -15.36 27.83 -9.61
CA ALA A 234 -15.98 28.95 -8.93
C ALA A 234 -17.12 28.51 -8.02
N ASP A 235 -17.59 29.40 -7.15
CA ASP A 235 -18.89 29.19 -6.52
C ASP A 235 -19.98 29.20 -7.61
N ARG A 236 -19.97 30.19 -8.52
CA ARG A 236 -20.94 30.27 -9.62
C ARG A 236 -20.25 30.49 -10.96
N ILE A 237 -20.78 29.89 -12.03
CA ILE A 237 -20.27 30.10 -13.39
C ILE A 237 -21.41 30.56 -14.32
N GLU A 238 -21.15 31.62 -15.08
CA GLU A 238 -22.02 32.15 -16.13
C GLU A 238 -21.22 32.29 -17.44
N LEU A 239 -21.60 31.55 -18.48
CA LEU A 239 -20.97 31.59 -19.80
C LEU A 239 -21.93 32.20 -20.82
N SER A 240 -21.49 33.26 -21.50
CA SER A 240 -22.26 33.96 -22.52
C SER A 240 -21.36 34.42 -23.68
N GLY A 241 -21.88 34.39 -24.91
CA GLY A 241 -21.14 34.81 -26.10
C GLY A 241 -21.60 34.18 -27.41
N GLU A 242 -20.86 34.40 -28.50
CA GLU A 242 -21.12 33.71 -29.76
C GLU A 242 -20.56 32.27 -29.73
N ASN A 243 -19.27 32.10 -29.47
CA ASN A 243 -18.58 30.80 -29.44
C ASN A 243 -17.74 30.63 -28.16
N VAL A 244 -17.93 29.52 -27.45
CA VAL A 244 -17.20 29.18 -26.22
C VAL A 244 -16.60 27.79 -26.37
N GLU A 245 -15.28 27.69 -26.29
CA GLU A 245 -14.51 26.45 -26.41
C GLU A 245 -13.63 26.29 -25.17
N ILE A 246 -13.80 25.18 -24.45
CA ILE A 246 -13.03 24.88 -23.23
C ILE A 246 -12.40 23.50 -23.37
N TYR A 247 -11.09 23.41 -23.21
CA TYR A 247 -10.30 22.19 -23.26
C TYR A 247 -9.71 21.92 -21.88
N GLY A 248 -10.34 21.03 -21.11
CA GLY A 248 -9.81 20.60 -19.82
C GLY A 248 -8.51 19.82 -19.98
N LEU A 249 -7.51 20.15 -19.15
CA LEU A 249 -6.22 19.46 -19.12
C LEU A 249 -6.18 18.41 -18.00
N TYR A 250 -5.41 17.34 -18.19
CA TYR A 250 -5.23 16.28 -17.20
C TYR A 250 -4.05 16.54 -16.24
N ASP A 251 -3.32 17.65 -16.41
CA ASP A 251 -2.14 18.01 -15.61
C ASP A 251 -2.23 19.45 -15.09
N GLU A 252 -2.93 19.65 -13.96
CA GLU A 252 -3.07 20.98 -13.33
C GLU A 252 -1.74 21.54 -12.80
N ILE A 253 -0.77 20.67 -12.54
CA ILE A 253 0.55 21.05 -12.03
C ILE A 253 1.28 21.86 -13.12
N SER A 254 1.11 21.50 -14.39
CA SER A 254 1.62 22.26 -15.52
C SER A 254 1.03 23.68 -15.60
N LEU A 255 -0.24 23.87 -15.25
CA LEU A 255 -0.92 25.17 -15.26
C LEU A 255 -0.59 26.03 -14.04
N LEU A 256 -0.29 25.41 -12.90
CA LEU A 256 0.05 26.11 -11.67
C LEU A 256 1.53 26.52 -11.60
N ASN A 257 2.40 26.21 -12.56
CA ASN A 257 3.88 26.33 -12.43
C ASN A 257 4.55 27.40 -13.32
N GLY A 258 3.88 28.53 -13.61
CA GLY A 258 4.44 29.67 -14.37
C GLY A 258 5.94 29.94 -14.11
N HIS A 259 6.76 29.90 -15.16
CA HIS A 259 8.18 29.50 -15.08
C HIS A 259 9.14 30.43 -14.32
N HIS A 260 10.04 29.79 -13.56
CA HIS A 260 11.52 30.00 -13.45
C HIS A 260 12.02 29.90 -11.99
N HIS A 261 12.30 28.67 -11.51
CA HIS A 261 13.42 28.31 -10.59
C HIS A 261 13.42 26.81 -10.22
N PHE A 262 12.32 26.09 -10.45
CA PHE A 262 12.22 24.64 -10.19
C PHE A 262 12.60 23.76 -11.39
N MET A 263 12.57 24.31 -12.61
CA MET A 263 12.67 23.54 -13.86
C MET A 263 14.02 22.81 -14.05
N ALA A 264 15.14 23.33 -13.54
CA ALA A 264 16.42 22.62 -13.63
C ALA A 264 16.50 21.39 -12.71
N CYS A 265 15.73 21.38 -11.61
CA CYS A 265 15.56 20.20 -10.77
C CYS A 265 14.45 19.30 -11.32
N ASN A 266 13.34 19.85 -11.80
CA ASN A 266 12.17 19.08 -12.21
C ASN A 266 12.33 18.42 -13.60
N ASP A 267 12.93 19.07 -14.59
CA ASP A 267 13.17 18.46 -15.92
C ASP A 267 14.18 17.33 -15.80
N ARG A 268 15.25 17.53 -15.01
CA ARG A 268 16.24 16.48 -14.74
C ARG A 268 15.67 15.38 -13.82
N TYR A 269 14.76 15.74 -12.91
CA TYR A 269 13.97 14.80 -12.10
C TYR A 269 13.03 13.96 -12.96
N TYR A 270 12.31 14.53 -13.93
CA TYR A 270 11.44 13.81 -14.85
C TYR A 270 12.22 12.99 -15.90
N GLU A 271 13.35 13.48 -16.39
CA GLU A 271 14.30 12.69 -17.19
C GLU A 271 14.82 11.48 -16.37
N LEU A 272 15.24 11.70 -15.12
CA LEU A 272 15.65 10.62 -14.21
C LEU A 272 14.49 9.67 -13.85
N TYR A 273 13.28 10.19 -13.62
CA TYR A 273 12.08 9.39 -13.28
C TYR A 273 11.56 8.58 -14.48
N SER A 274 11.74 9.06 -15.70
CA SER A 274 11.34 8.37 -16.93
C SER A 274 12.40 7.39 -17.47
N GLU A 275 13.66 7.55 -17.09
CA GLU A 275 14.75 6.61 -17.40
C GLU A 275 14.84 5.44 -16.40
N VAL A 276 14.30 5.60 -15.18
CA VAL A 276 14.14 4.48 -14.23
C VAL A 276 12.92 3.66 -14.67
N PRO A 277 13.02 2.34 -14.88
CA PRO A 277 11.93 1.52 -15.39
C PRO A 277 10.84 1.37 -14.32
N PHE A 278 9.92 2.33 -14.26
CA PHE A 278 8.87 2.41 -13.22
C PHE A 278 7.58 1.68 -13.57
N ASN A 279 7.52 0.93 -14.67
CA ASN A 279 6.22 0.43 -15.15
C ASN A 279 6.29 -0.93 -15.84
N ASP A 280 6.99 -1.87 -15.23
CA ASP A 280 6.61 -3.25 -15.37
C ASP A 280 6.45 -3.86 -13.99
N TYR A 281 5.19 -4.02 -13.55
CA TYR A 281 4.87 -4.87 -12.40
C TYR A 281 5.36 -6.32 -12.60
N SER A 282 5.98 -6.64 -13.75
CA SER A 282 6.66 -7.91 -14.02
C SER A 282 8.19 -7.90 -13.89
N THR A 283 8.87 -6.81 -13.51
CA THR A 283 10.29 -6.90 -13.08
C THR A 283 10.43 -6.91 -11.54
N PRO A 284 11.14 -7.90 -10.93
CA PRO A 284 11.09 -8.15 -9.47
C PRO A 284 11.78 -7.12 -8.58
N TYR A 285 12.62 -6.26 -9.14
CA TYR A 285 13.71 -5.68 -8.37
C TYR A 285 13.32 -4.35 -7.72
N ASN A 286 12.54 -4.41 -6.64
CA ASN A 286 12.53 -3.36 -5.63
C ASN A 286 13.82 -3.48 -4.79
N THR A 287 14.97 -3.14 -5.37
CA THR A 287 16.22 -3.17 -4.61
C THR A 287 16.21 -2.07 -3.55
N PRO A 288 16.99 -2.20 -2.46
CA PRO A 288 17.20 -1.13 -1.49
C PRO A 288 17.63 0.19 -2.15
N VAL A 289 18.33 0.12 -3.28
CA VAL A 289 18.71 1.27 -4.11
C VAL A 289 17.50 1.93 -4.78
N VAL A 290 16.55 1.16 -5.31
CA VAL A 290 15.29 1.70 -5.88
C VAL A 290 14.47 2.39 -4.79
N MET A 291 14.36 1.80 -3.60
CA MET A 291 13.68 2.42 -2.46
C MET A 291 14.43 3.65 -1.94
N GLU A 292 15.77 3.63 -1.88
CA GLU A 292 16.58 4.79 -1.48
C GLU A 292 16.44 5.94 -2.50
N ILE A 293 16.38 5.63 -3.80
CA ILE A 293 16.06 6.61 -4.86
C ILE A 293 14.65 7.17 -4.64
N GLN A 294 13.65 6.33 -4.40
CA GLN A 294 12.27 6.77 -4.13
C GLN A 294 12.18 7.67 -2.89
N ASP A 295 12.84 7.30 -1.79
CA ASP A 295 12.88 8.06 -0.54
C ASP A 295 13.63 9.38 -0.71
N LEU A 296 14.74 9.41 -1.46
CA LEU A 296 15.46 10.65 -1.77
C LEU A 296 14.67 11.58 -2.70
N LEU A 297 13.95 11.02 -3.68
CA LEU A 297 13.04 11.79 -4.54
C LEU A 297 11.88 12.36 -3.69
N LEU A 298 11.35 11.58 -2.75
CA LEU A 298 10.33 12.03 -1.80
C LEU A 298 10.88 13.09 -0.82
N GLU A 299 12.05 12.90 -0.23
CA GLU A 299 12.69 13.85 0.69
C GLU A 299 13.08 15.16 -0.02
N SER A 300 13.55 15.09 -1.27
CA SER A 300 13.81 16.27 -2.11
C SER A 300 12.53 17.02 -2.50
N SER A 301 11.41 16.31 -2.67
CA SER A 301 10.08 16.92 -2.84
C SER A 301 9.55 17.58 -1.54
N ILE A 302 10.04 17.13 -0.37
CA ILE A 302 9.66 17.61 0.96
C ILE A 302 10.61 18.70 1.50
N ALA A 303 11.81 18.87 0.93
CA ALA A 303 12.85 19.85 1.31
C ALA A 303 12.41 21.32 1.08
N ARG A 304 11.39 21.75 1.82
CA ARG A 304 10.91 23.12 1.97
C ARG A 304 11.71 23.78 3.08
N SER A 305 12.89 24.28 2.76
CA SER A 305 13.55 25.26 3.63
C SER A 305 13.00 26.67 3.34
N GLU A 306 12.92 27.52 4.37
CA GLU A 306 12.49 28.93 4.28
C GLU A 306 13.47 29.81 3.47
N ASN A 307 14.50 29.22 2.84
CA ASN A 307 15.57 29.91 2.13
C ASN A 307 15.89 29.20 0.79
N ILE A 308 15.65 29.90 -0.32
CA ILE A 308 15.87 29.42 -1.69
C ILE A 308 17.30 28.88 -1.89
N VAL A 309 18.31 29.50 -1.28
CA VAL A 309 19.71 29.08 -1.41
C VAL A 309 19.92 27.69 -0.79
N GLN A 310 19.24 27.39 0.32
CA GLN A 310 19.38 26.12 1.03
C GLN A 310 18.60 25.01 0.33
N SER A 311 17.43 25.31 -0.26
CA SER A 311 16.68 24.38 -1.10
C SER A 311 17.41 24.03 -2.41
N VAL A 312 18.11 24.99 -3.04
CA VAL A 312 18.95 24.74 -4.23
C VAL A 312 20.17 23.87 -3.90
N VAL A 313 20.82 24.09 -2.76
CA VAL A 313 21.94 23.26 -2.28
C VAL A 313 21.47 21.82 -1.96
N LEU A 314 20.30 21.68 -1.34
CA LEU A 314 19.68 20.38 -1.07
C LEU A 314 19.32 19.63 -2.37
N CYS A 315 18.78 20.33 -3.37
CA CYS A 315 18.44 19.69 -4.64
C CYS A 315 19.69 19.25 -5.44
N HIS A 316 20.77 20.04 -5.46
CA HIS A 316 22.02 19.61 -6.11
C HIS A 316 22.64 18.39 -5.39
N ALA A 317 22.63 18.38 -4.06
CA ALA A 317 23.10 17.23 -3.28
C ALA A 317 22.23 15.97 -3.51
N ALA A 318 20.92 16.14 -3.67
CA ALA A 318 20.00 15.06 -4.01
C ALA A 318 20.26 14.53 -5.43
N LEU A 319 20.45 15.40 -6.42
CA LEU A 319 20.80 15.01 -7.79
C LEU A 319 22.13 14.25 -7.86
N ASP A 320 23.17 14.73 -7.18
CA ASP A 320 24.47 14.03 -7.11
C ASP A 320 24.30 12.63 -6.48
N LYS A 321 23.42 12.50 -5.47
CA LYS A 321 23.12 11.22 -4.84
C LYS A 321 22.29 10.30 -5.73
N VAL A 322 21.32 10.83 -6.48
CA VAL A 322 20.54 10.05 -7.46
C VAL A 322 21.44 9.53 -8.58
N GLU A 323 22.41 10.31 -9.05
CA GLU A 323 23.36 9.87 -10.08
C GLU A 323 24.33 8.78 -9.54
N GLU A 324 24.74 8.87 -8.27
CA GLU A 324 25.46 7.79 -7.56
C GLU A 324 24.61 6.51 -7.48
N LEU A 325 23.34 6.63 -7.06
CA LEU A 325 22.43 5.50 -6.90
C LEU A 325 22.03 4.88 -8.24
N ARG A 326 21.87 5.67 -9.30
CA ARG A 326 21.68 5.18 -10.68
C ARG A 326 22.85 4.31 -11.11
N THR A 327 24.08 4.75 -10.85
CA THR A 327 25.27 3.97 -11.21
C THR A 327 25.26 2.61 -10.48
N LYS A 328 24.81 2.58 -9.22
CA LYS A 328 24.61 1.35 -8.46
C LYS A 328 23.49 0.48 -9.04
N LEU A 329 22.36 1.08 -9.44
CA LEU A 329 21.26 0.35 -10.06
C LEU A 329 21.68 -0.29 -11.40
N GLU A 330 22.42 0.44 -12.24
CA GLU A 330 22.98 -0.10 -13.49
C GLU A 330 23.97 -1.25 -13.20
N GLU A 331 24.73 -1.19 -12.10
CA GLU A 331 25.62 -2.26 -11.65
C GLU A 331 24.85 -3.47 -11.12
N GLU A 332 23.82 -3.27 -10.30
CA GLU A 332 22.91 -4.33 -9.81
C GLU A 332 22.20 -5.04 -10.96
N GLN A 333 21.62 -4.28 -11.91
CA GLN A 333 20.95 -4.84 -13.08
C GLN A 333 21.91 -5.69 -13.92
N ARG A 334 23.17 -5.25 -14.05
CA ARG A 334 24.19 -6.02 -14.77
C ARG A 334 24.57 -7.31 -14.03
N ILE A 335 24.61 -7.28 -12.69
CA ILE A 335 24.85 -8.48 -11.88
C ILE A 335 23.67 -9.45 -12.04
N LEU A 336 22.44 -8.96 -11.99
CA LEU A 336 21.23 -9.77 -12.19
C LEU A 336 21.17 -10.40 -13.58
N GLU A 337 21.56 -9.68 -14.64
CA GLU A 337 21.71 -10.26 -15.98
C GLU A 337 22.75 -11.38 -16.01
N GLN A 338 23.82 -11.26 -15.21
CA GLN A 338 24.84 -12.30 -15.10
C GLN A 338 24.34 -13.52 -14.31
N ILE A 339 23.60 -13.30 -13.22
CA ILE A 339 22.96 -14.34 -12.40
C ILE A 339 21.95 -15.11 -13.25
N ALA A 340 21.06 -14.41 -13.96
CA ALA A 340 20.08 -15.01 -14.87
C ALA A 340 20.72 -15.77 -16.05
N ALA A 341 21.95 -15.42 -16.44
CA ALA A 341 22.70 -16.16 -17.45
C ALA A 341 23.30 -17.48 -16.94
N ASP A 342 23.38 -17.68 -15.62
CA ASP A 342 23.82 -18.91 -14.97
C ASP A 342 22.77 -19.43 -13.98
N PRO A 343 21.61 -19.93 -14.47
CA PRO A 343 20.49 -20.34 -13.61
C PRO A 343 20.81 -21.57 -12.73
N PHE A 344 21.91 -22.29 -13.00
CA PHE A 344 22.37 -23.42 -12.20
C PHE A 344 23.52 -23.04 -11.24
N GLY A 345 23.91 -21.76 -11.22
CA GLY A 345 24.81 -21.23 -10.21
C GLY A 345 24.07 -20.96 -8.90
N ASP A 346 24.84 -20.66 -7.87
CA ASP A 346 24.41 -20.24 -6.53
C ASP A 346 25.30 -19.02 -6.22
N TYR A 347 24.76 -17.81 -6.44
CA TYR A 347 25.57 -16.61 -6.52
C TYR A 347 25.99 -16.08 -5.14
N ASP A 348 25.10 -16.15 -4.14
CA ASP A 348 25.36 -15.68 -2.78
C ASP A 348 25.77 -16.81 -1.81
N GLY A 349 25.63 -18.07 -2.21
CA GLY A 349 26.17 -19.24 -1.52
C GLY A 349 25.25 -19.81 -0.44
N ASP A 350 23.96 -19.50 -0.47
CA ASP A 350 22.95 -19.95 0.49
C ASP A 350 22.47 -21.40 0.23
N GLY A 351 22.72 -21.91 -0.97
CA GLY A 351 22.35 -23.25 -1.43
C GLY A 351 21.22 -23.27 -2.46
N LEU A 352 20.54 -22.16 -2.69
CA LEU A 352 19.54 -22.02 -3.73
C LEU A 352 20.21 -21.76 -5.09
N LEU A 353 19.58 -22.27 -6.15
CA LEU A 353 20.02 -22.02 -7.50
C LEU A 353 19.47 -20.66 -7.94
N ASN A 354 20.31 -19.86 -8.60
CA ASN A 354 19.94 -18.56 -9.17
C ASN A 354 18.61 -18.63 -9.95
N GLY A 355 18.40 -19.68 -10.74
CA GLY A 355 17.17 -19.86 -11.51
C GLY A 355 15.95 -20.18 -10.64
N PHE A 356 16.15 -20.94 -9.55
CA PHE A 356 15.08 -21.29 -8.61
C PHE A 356 14.59 -20.06 -7.86
N GLU A 357 15.52 -19.23 -7.38
CA GLU A 357 15.19 -17.96 -6.73
C GLU A 357 14.47 -17.00 -7.70
N LEU A 358 14.95 -16.88 -8.93
CA LEU A 358 14.39 -15.96 -9.91
C LEU A 358 13.02 -16.38 -10.46
N GLU A 359 12.71 -17.67 -10.48
CA GLU A 359 11.49 -18.21 -11.09
C GLU A 359 10.44 -18.63 -10.05
N MET A 360 10.86 -19.27 -8.95
CA MET A 360 9.95 -19.88 -7.96
C MET A 360 9.84 -19.04 -6.67
N LEU A 361 10.94 -18.42 -6.22
CA LEU A 361 11.01 -17.65 -4.96
C LEU A 361 11.16 -16.14 -5.15
N ARG A 362 10.81 -15.64 -6.32
CA ARG A 362 11.04 -14.26 -6.73
C ARG A 362 10.54 -13.19 -5.75
N ASP A 363 9.45 -13.47 -5.03
CA ASP A 363 8.82 -12.55 -4.09
C ASP A 363 9.31 -12.74 -2.64
N TYR A 364 10.19 -13.73 -2.40
CA TYR A 364 10.63 -14.17 -1.08
C TYR A 364 12.15 -14.04 -0.89
N THR A 365 12.95 -14.40 -1.89
CA THR A 365 14.43 -14.43 -1.80
C THR A 365 15.08 -13.51 -2.83
N ASN A 366 16.38 -13.25 -2.64
CA ASN A 366 17.17 -12.44 -3.55
C ASN A 366 18.52 -13.13 -3.81
N PRO A 367 18.82 -13.52 -5.08
CA PRO A 367 20.01 -14.31 -5.42
C PRO A 367 21.36 -13.58 -5.23
N MET A 368 21.32 -12.34 -4.73
CA MET A 368 22.50 -11.55 -4.39
C MET A 368 22.75 -11.50 -2.89
N VAL A 369 21.87 -12.06 -2.07
CA VAL A 369 21.80 -11.87 -0.63
C VAL A 369 21.55 -13.21 0.05
N TYR A 370 22.60 -13.72 0.69
CA TYR A 370 22.60 -15.00 1.43
C TYR A 370 21.47 -15.20 2.46
N ASP A 371 20.90 -14.10 2.96
CA ASP A 371 19.82 -14.02 3.96
C ASP A 371 19.08 -12.71 3.66
N THR A 372 17.97 -12.81 2.92
CA THR A 372 17.25 -11.68 2.32
C THR A 372 16.55 -10.82 3.36
N ASP A 373 16.06 -11.41 4.45
CA ASP A 373 15.32 -10.70 5.50
C ASP A 373 16.16 -10.36 6.75
N ASP A 374 17.42 -10.81 6.80
CA ASP A 374 18.42 -10.59 7.86
C ASP A 374 17.94 -11.10 9.24
N ASP A 375 17.15 -12.17 9.26
CA ASP A 375 16.71 -12.83 10.51
C ASP A 375 17.77 -13.80 11.09
N GLY A 376 18.82 -14.09 10.31
CA GLY A 376 19.94 -14.96 10.66
C GLY A 376 19.80 -16.40 10.16
N ILE A 377 18.76 -16.72 9.39
CA ILE A 377 18.54 -17.98 8.68
C ILE A 377 18.83 -17.73 7.19
N PRO A 378 19.70 -18.53 6.54
CA PRO A 378 19.91 -18.39 5.10
C PRO A 378 18.64 -18.72 4.31
N ASP A 379 18.39 -18.05 3.18
CA ASP A 379 17.18 -18.21 2.37
C ASP A 379 16.89 -19.68 2.01
N GLY A 380 17.93 -20.47 1.67
CA GLY A 380 17.79 -21.91 1.45
C GLY A 380 17.27 -22.75 2.62
N GLU A 381 17.47 -22.30 3.87
CA GLU A 381 17.02 -22.99 5.09
C GLU A 381 15.65 -22.47 5.59
N GLU A 382 15.09 -21.44 4.95
CA GLU A 382 13.75 -20.93 5.25
C GLU A 382 12.64 -21.83 4.70
N ASP A 383 11.42 -21.65 5.20
CA ASP A 383 10.19 -22.36 4.81
C ASP A 383 9.15 -21.32 4.38
N SER A 384 9.17 -20.97 3.09
CA SER A 384 8.45 -19.81 2.54
C SER A 384 6.93 -19.96 2.62
N ASP A 385 6.41 -21.16 2.34
CA ASP A 385 4.97 -21.45 2.31
C ASP A 385 4.42 -22.13 3.58
N LYS A 386 5.30 -22.52 4.50
CA LYS A 386 5.01 -23.01 5.87
C LYS A 386 4.40 -24.39 5.89
N ASP A 387 4.77 -25.21 4.93
CA ASP A 387 4.30 -26.58 4.82
C ASP A 387 5.11 -27.56 5.69
N GLY A 388 6.36 -27.19 6.01
CA GLY A 388 7.33 -27.94 6.80
C GLY A 388 8.59 -28.39 6.03
N LEU A 389 8.75 -28.04 4.76
CA LEU A 389 9.98 -28.19 3.99
C LEU A 389 10.76 -26.87 3.94
N SER A 390 12.09 -26.95 3.86
CA SER A 390 12.90 -25.77 3.58
C SER A 390 12.99 -25.54 2.07
N ASN A 391 13.15 -24.28 1.64
CA ASN A 391 13.32 -23.88 0.24
C ASN A 391 14.35 -24.75 -0.50
N LEU A 392 15.48 -25.09 0.15
CA LEU A 392 16.51 -25.97 -0.39
C LEU A 392 16.02 -27.41 -0.61
N LEU A 393 15.22 -27.95 0.31
CA LEU A 393 14.68 -29.30 0.20
C LEU A 393 13.61 -29.36 -0.89
N GLU A 394 12.82 -28.31 -1.01
CA GLU A 394 11.85 -28.16 -2.09
C GLU A 394 12.51 -28.08 -3.46
N GLN A 395 13.62 -27.34 -3.57
CA GLN A 395 14.46 -27.35 -4.76
C GLN A 395 14.99 -28.75 -5.11
N GLU A 396 15.38 -29.56 -4.11
CA GLU A 396 15.86 -30.93 -4.32
C GLU A 396 14.74 -31.89 -4.74
N LEU A 397 13.52 -31.68 -4.22
CA LEU A 397 12.34 -32.48 -4.53
C LEU A 397 11.65 -32.04 -5.84
N GLY A 398 11.87 -30.80 -6.25
CA GLY A 398 11.22 -30.17 -7.40
C GLY A 398 9.79 -29.68 -7.11
N THR A 399 9.46 -29.43 -5.84
CA THR A 399 8.19 -28.83 -5.41
C THR A 399 8.19 -27.32 -5.60
N ASP A 400 7.02 -26.69 -5.49
CA ASP A 400 6.85 -25.25 -5.61
C ASP A 400 6.91 -24.60 -4.22
N PRO A 401 8.01 -23.90 -3.86
CA PRO A 401 8.23 -23.34 -2.53
C PRO A 401 7.33 -22.15 -2.16
N ALA A 402 6.49 -21.70 -3.10
CA ALA A 402 5.44 -20.73 -2.84
C ALA A 402 4.05 -21.37 -2.70
N ASN A 403 3.95 -22.70 -2.83
CA ASN A 403 2.70 -23.44 -2.84
C ASN A 403 2.80 -24.73 -2.00
N PRO A 404 2.14 -24.77 -0.83
CA PRO A 404 2.35 -25.82 0.18
C PRO A 404 1.74 -27.18 -0.19
N ASP A 405 1.19 -27.34 -1.39
CA ASP A 405 0.56 -28.55 -1.94
C ASP A 405 0.75 -28.49 -3.47
N THR A 406 1.92 -28.94 -3.94
CA THR A 406 2.37 -28.76 -5.32
C THR A 406 1.48 -29.49 -6.33
N ASP A 407 1.01 -30.68 -5.99
CA ASP A 407 0.19 -31.50 -6.88
C ASP A 407 -1.33 -31.31 -6.71
N GLY A 408 -1.75 -30.63 -5.63
CA GLY A 408 -3.12 -30.22 -5.36
C GLY A 408 -4.03 -31.35 -4.90
N ASP A 409 -3.51 -32.43 -4.30
CA ASP A 409 -4.31 -33.56 -3.81
C ASP A 409 -4.93 -33.32 -2.42
N GLY A 410 -4.50 -32.25 -1.72
CA GLY A 410 -4.95 -31.86 -0.39
C GLY A 410 -4.06 -32.34 0.76
N LEU A 411 -2.95 -33.01 0.48
CA LEU A 411 -1.85 -33.30 1.41
C LEU A 411 -0.71 -32.31 1.12
N LEU A 412 -0.10 -31.75 2.16
CA LEU A 412 0.97 -30.76 1.97
C LEU A 412 2.29 -31.45 1.58
N ASP A 413 3.15 -30.83 0.80
CA ASP A 413 4.38 -31.46 0.31
C ASP A 413 5.28 -31.94 1.46
N GLY A 414 5.40 -31.16 2.53
CA GLY A 414 6.10 -31.53 3.74
C GLY A 414 5.46 -32.69 4.50
N SER A 415 4.14 -32.84 4.41
CA SER A 415 3.43 -34.00 4.95
C SER A 415 3.73 -35.24 4.12
N GLU A 416 3.73 -35.10 2.79
CA GLU A 416 4.04 -36.17 1.85
C GLU A 416 5.47 -36.69 2.03
N TYR A 417 6.43 -35.77 2.14
CA TYR A 417 7.82 -36.11 2.43
C TYR A 417 7.96 -36.94 3.72
N GLN A 418 7.26 -36.55 4.79
CA GLN A 418 7.28 -37.29 6.06
C GLN A 418 6.57 -38.65 5.98
N LEU A 419 5.50 -38.74 5.18
CA LEU A 419 4.73 -39.97 4.96
C LEU A 419 5.37 -40.91 3.93
N GLY A 420 6.35 -40.42 3.17
CA GLY A 420 7.06 -41.15 2.13
C GLY A 420 6.27 -41.30 0.82
N THR A 421 5.35 -40.37 0.54
CA THR A 421 4.73 -40.19 -0.78
C THR A 421 5.55 -39.19 -1.62
N ASP A 422 5.20 -39.06 -2.90
CA ASP A 422 5.87 -38.20 -3.87
C ASP A 422 5.04 -36.91 -4.02
N PRO A 423 5.54 -35.75 -3.56
CA PRO A 423 4.78 -34.48 -3.54
C PRO A 423 4.46 -33.90 -4.93
N LEU A 424 4.96 -34.54 -5.99
CA LEU A 424 4.65 -34.18 -7.38
C LEU A 424 3.53 -35.04 -7.98
N LEU A 425 2.97 -35.97 -7.22
CA LEU A 425 2.04 -36.99 -7.69
C LEU A 425 0.91 -37.24 -6.69
N SER A 426 -0.27 -36.69 -7.03
CA SER A 426 -1.52 -36.93 -6.29
C SER A 426 -1.87 -38.40 -6.02
N VAL A 427 -1.21 -39.33 -6.73
CA VAL A 427 -1.26 -40.77 -6.48
C VAL A 427 0.14 -41.37 -6.64
N SER A 428 0.87 -41.56 -5.54
CA SER A 428 2.19 -42.21 -5.52
C SER A 428 2.13 -43.75 -5.68
N GLY A 429 0.94 -44.33 -5.54
CA GLY A 429 0.70 -45.79 -5.54
C GLY A 429 0.07 -46.34 -6.82
N GLN A 430 0.05 -47.67 -6.97
CA GLN A 430 -0.67 -48.34 -8.09
C GLN A 430 -2.14 -48.67 -7.77
N ASP A 431 -2.62 -48.28 -6.59
CA ASP A 431 -3.98 -48.54 -6.13
C ASP A 431 -5.01 -47.51 -6.62
N GLY A 432 -4.55 -46.36 -7.14
CA GLY A 432 -5.41 -45.32 -7.69
C GLY A 432 -6.16 -44.50 -6.64
N ILE A 433 -5.70 -44.52 -5.40
CA ILE A 433 -6.24 -43.73 -4.28
C ILE A 433 -5.35 -42.51 -4.08
N LEU A 434 -5.96 -41.33 -3.91
CA LEU A 434 -5.22 -40.10 -3.60
C LEU A 434 -4.40 -40.26 -2.33
N ASP A 435 -3.22 -39.65 -2.28
CA ASP A 435 -2.35 -39.77 -1.12
C ASP A 435 -2.99 -39.11 0.12
N SER A 436 -3.73 -38.02 -0.07
CA SER A 436 -4.59 -37.42 0.97
C SER A 436 -5.71 -38.33 1.49
N GLU A 437 -6.18 -39.31 0.71
CA GLU A 437 -7.24 -40.26 1.10
C GLU A 437 -6.70 -41.58 1.67
N LYS A 438 -5.38 -41.79 1.65
CA LYS A 438 -4.75 -43.00 2.19
C LYS A 438 -4.67 -42.97 3.71
N THR A 439 -4.52 -44.17 4.28
CA THR A 439 -4.39 -44.34 5.73
C THR A 439 -2.93 -44.53 6.10
N TYR A 440 -2.44 -43.65 6.97
CA TYR A 440 -1.06 -43.68 7.47
C TYR A 440 -1.02 -43.96 8.96
N THR A 441 0.08 -44.56 9.42
CA THR A 441 0.38 -44.67 10.86
C THR A 441 1.54 -43.74 11.16
N GLN A 442 1.28 -42.74 11.99
CA GLN A 442 2.19 -41.65 12.31
C GLN A 442 2.61 -41.73 13.77
N THR A 443 3.85 -41.35 14.07
CA THR A 443 4.38 -41.33 15.45
C THR A 443 4.60 -39.90 15.90
N ILE A 444 3.84 -39.47 16.89
CA ILE A 444 3.92 -38.13 17.49
C ILE A 444 4.68 -38.22 18.81
N VAL A 445 5.74 -37.44 18.96
CA VAL A 445 6.54 -37.39 20.18
C VAL A 445 5.98 -36.33 21.12
N GLY A 446 5.82 -36.69 22.39
CA GLY A 446 5.31 -35.81 23.43
C GLY A 446 6.36 -34.86 24.01
N PRO A 447 5.97 -34.01 24.97
CA PRO A 447 6.83 -32.98 25.55
C PRO A 447 7.96 -33.53 26.44
N VAL A 448 7.89 -34.80 26.81
CA VAL A 448 8.89 -35.51 27.64
C VAL A 448 9.50 -36.63 26.79
N PRO A 449 10.82 -36.87 26.88
CA PRO A 449 11.45 -37.99 26.19
C PRO A 449 10.69 -39.31 26.42
N ASP A 450 10.59 -40.12 25.37
CA ASP A 450 9.94 -41.43 25.34
C ASP A 450 8.41 -41.45 25.56
N VAL A 451 7.77 -40.31 25.83
CA VAL A 451 6.30 -40.19 25.69
C VAL A 451 5.98 -40.09 24.21
N LYS A 452 5.22 -41.05 23.67
CA LYS A 452 4.88 -41.09 22.24
C LYS A 452 3.45 -41.58 22.01
N LEU A 453 2.88 -41.16 20.89
CA LEU A 453 1.63 -41.66 20.36
C LEU A 453 1.88 -42.18 18.94
N GLU A 454 1.60 -43.45 18.69
CA GLU A 454 1.46 -44.01 17.35
C GLU A 454 -0.05 -43.96 17.01
N ILE A 455 -0.44 -43.27 15.96
CA ILE A 455 -1.84 -43.04 15.60
C ILE A 455 -2.05 -43.35 14.11
N THR A 456 -3.13 -44.07 13.80
CA THR A 456 -3.49 -44.43 12.44
C THR A 456 -4.70 -43.63 11.98
N ALA A 457 -4.56 -42.82 10.94
CA ALA A 457 -5.62 -41.94 10.42
C ALA A 457 -5.55 -41.81 8.89
N VAL A 458 -6.56 -41.17 8.28
CA VAL A 458 -6.54 -40.79 6.86
C VAL A 458 -5.78 -39.48 6.71
N GLY A 459 -4.89 -39.39 5.71
CA GLY A 459 -4.02 -38.23 5.48
C GLY A 459 -3.00 -38.00 6.61
N ASP A 460 -2.45 -36.79 6.68
CA ASP A 460 -1.64 -36.34 7.81
C ASP A 460 -2.53 -35.90 8.99
N ILE A 461 -2.31 -36.50 10.16
CA ILE A 461 -3.02 -36.14 11.40
C ILE A 461 -2.09 -35.45 12.40
N SER A 462 -0.79 -35.38 12.10
CA SER A 462 0.24 -34.92 13.02
C SER A 462 -0.02 -33.50 13.54
N LYS A 463 -0.46 -32.59 12.65
CA LYS A 463 -0.82 -31.20 12.98
C LYS A 463 -2.11 -31.07 13.80
N ALA A 464 -2.92 -32.13 13.90
CA ALA A 464 -4.19 -32.18 14.64
C ALA A 464 -4.11 -33.00 15.95
N VAL A 465 -2.91 -33.38 16.37
CA VAL A 465 -2.66 -34.18 17.58
C VAL A 465 -1.88 -33.34 18.60
N TYR A 466 -2.35 -33.36 19.84
CA TYR A 466 -1.72 -32.65 20.95
C TYR A 466 -1.46 -33.60 22.12
N ILE A 467 -0.27 -33.48 22.72
CA ILE A 467 0.14 -34.24 23.91
C ILE A 467 0.51 -33.24 25.01
N HIS A 468 -0.28 -33.19 26.07
CA HIS A 468 -0.06 -32.29 27.20
C HIS A 468 0.45 -33.06 28.42
N ASP A 469 1.49 -32.53 29.08
CA ASP A 469 1.86 -32.95 30.42
C ASP A 469 0.95 -32.27 31.44
N ALA A 470 0.10 -33.07 32.09
CA ALA A 470 -0.86 -32.63 33.09
C ALA A 470 -0.42 -33.00 34.53
N THR A 471 0.83 -33.43 34.71
CA THR A 471 1.34 -33.95 36.00
C THR A 471 1.15 -32.96 37.15
N ASP A 472 1.38 -31.66 36.91
CA ASP A 472 1.31 -30.62 37.95
C ASP A 472 -0.06 -29.94 38.07
N ASN A 473 -0.95 -30.09 37.08
CA ASN A 473 -2.21 -29.33 36.96
C ASN A 473 -3.48 -30.16 37.25
N PHE A 474 -3.34 -31.44 37.57
CA PHE A 474 -4.49 -32.31 37.82
C PHE A 474 -4.86 -32.34 39.32
N THR A 475 -5.72 -31.41 39.75
CA THR A 475 -6.39 -31.48 41.06
C THR A 475 -7.73 -32.19 40.94
N ILE A 476 -7.78 -33.48 41.29
CA ILE A 476 -9.06 -34.16 41.60
C ILE A 476 -9.53 -33.66 42.97
N ASP A 477 -10.83 -33.44 43.12
CA ASP A 477 -11.47 -33.16 44.41
C ASP A 477 -10.95 -34.14 45.49
N PRO A 478 -10.44 -33.66 46.64
CA PRO A 478 -9.87 -34.52 47.68
C PRO A 478 -10.81 -35.63 48.20
N GLU A 479 -12.12 -35.55 47.96
CA GLU A 479 -13.08 -36.63 48.27
C GLU A 479 -13.03 -37.83 47.30
N TYR A 480 -12.47 -37.66 46.09
CA TYR A 480 -12.27 -38.69 45.06
C TYR A 480 -10.79 -38.89 44.69
N SER A 481 -9.91 -38.25 45.45
CA SER A 481 -8.46 -38.30 45.31
C SER A 481 -7.92 -39.71 45.55
N PHE A 482 -7.54 -40.39 44.47
CA PHE A 482 -6.41 -41.33 44.48
C PHE A 482 -5.06 -40.59 44.62
N ALA A 483 -5.05 -39.27 44.85
CA ALA A 483 -3.87 -38.43 45.01
C ALA A 483 -3.18 -38.57 46.37
N ASP A 484 -3.12 -39.79 46.91
CA ASP A 484 -1.87 -40.25 47.51
C ASP A 484 -1.04 -40.82 46.34
N ASN A 485 -0.16 -39.97 45.81
CA ASN A 485 0.74 -40.15 44.66
C ASN A 485 1.63 -41.42 44.66
N GLU A 486 1.44 -42.38 45.57
CA GLU A 486 2.33 -43.54 45.78
C GLU A 486 2.18 -44.65 44.72
N HIS A 487 1.02 -44.68 44.04
CA HIS A 487 0.72 -45.72 43.05
C HIS A 487 1.07 -45.33 41.61
N PHE A 488 1.10 -44.04 41.27
CA PHE A 488 1.51 -43.61 39.93
C PHE A 488 3.03 -43.69 39.80
N VAL A 489 3.47 -44.32 38.70
CA VAL A 489 4.88 -44.52 38.36
C VAL A 489 5.20 -43.90 37.01
N SER A 490 4.48 -42.84 36.63
CA SER A 490 4.77 -41.95 35.50
C SER A 490 4.26 -40.53 35.80
N GLY A 491 4.39 -39.62 34.83
CA GLY A 491 3.54 -38.43 34.74
C GLY A 491 2.11 -38.74 34.31
N LEU A 492 1.26 -37.71 34.29
CA LEU A 492 -0.09 -37.75 33.73
C LEU A 492 -0.07 -37.04 32.38
N TYR A 493 -0.44 -37.74 31.31
CA TYR A 493 -0.38 -37.19 29.96
C TYR A 493 -1.75 -37.20 29.31
N VAL A 494 -2.15 -36.09 28.72
CA VAL A 494 -3.41 -35.95 27.98
C VAL A 494 -3.11 -35.96 26.51
N PHE A 495 -3.69 -36.93 25.81
CA PHE A 495 -3.61 -37.06 24.36
C PHE A 495 -4.92 -36.58 23.75
N VAL A 496 -4.85 -35.75 22.74
CA VAL A 496 -6.00 -35.20 22.02
C VAL A 496 -5.75 -35.36 20.53
N ALA A 497 -6.77 -35.80 19.79
CA ALA A 497 -6.81 -35.72 18.33
C ALA A 497 -8.09 -34.98 17.92
N GLU A 498 -7.96 -33.95 17.09
CA GLU A 498 -9.09 -33.14 16.62
C GLU A 498 -9.75 -33.72 15.37
N LEU A 499 -9.07 -34.65 14.69
CA LEU A 499 -9.56 -35.35 13.51
C LEU A 499 -9.86 -36.82 13.81
N PRO A 500 -10.75 -37.46 13.03
CA PRO A 500 -11.04 -38.89 13.16
C PRO A 500 -9.80 -39.75 12.92
N TYR A 501 -9.59 -40.74 13.78
CA TYR A 501 -8.55 -41.76 13.66
C TYR A 501 -9.14 -43.16 13.79
N LYS A 502 -8.40 -44.16 13.34
CA LYS A 502 -8.81 -45.57 13.34
C LYS A 502 -8.28 -46.35 14.53
N HIS A 503 -7.03 -46.10 14.94
CA HIS A 503 -6.36 -46.81 16.01
C HIS A 503 -5.27 -45.92 16.63
N ALA A 504 -5.01 -46.11 17.92
CA ALA A 504 -3.93 -45.43 18.63
C ALA A 504 -3.18 -46.40 19.56
N ARG A 505 -1.88 -46.18 19.68
CA ARG A 505 -1.01 -46.82 20.66
C ARG A 505 -0.17 -45.79 21.37
N ILE A 506 -0.29 -45.73 22.69
CA ILE A 506 0.43 -44.80 23.57
C ILE A 506 1.64 -45.50 24.14
N TYR A 507 2.76 -44.78 24.28
CA TYR A 507 3.98 -45.22 24.93
C TYR A 507 4.33 -44.24 26.05
N LEU A 508 4.48 -44.75 27.27
CA LEU A 508 4.85 -43.95 28.44
C LEU A 508 6.10 -44.55 29.12
N PRO A 509 7.07 -43.73 29.52
CA PRO A 509 8.21 -44.19 30.30
C PRO A 509 7.82 -44.40 31.77
N VAL A 510 8.38 -45.43 32.38
CA VAL A 510 8.26 -45.65 33.83
C VAL A 510 9.22 -44.73 34.59
N ASP A 511 8.68 -43.93 35.51
CA ASP A 511 9.45 -43.18 36.49
C ASP A 511 10.03 -44.14 37.55
N ARG A 512 11.30 -44.49 37.37
CA ARG A 512 12.02 -45.41 38.28
C ARG A 512 12.17 -44.86 39.69
N ASN A 513 12.16 -43.54 39.89
CA ASN A 513 12.23 -42.95 41.23
C ASN A 513 10.93 -43.17 41.99
N LYS A 514 9.79 -43.03 41.30
CA LYS A 514 8.48 -43.37 41.87
C LYS A 514 8.32 -44.88 42.05
N LEU A 515 8.81 -45.70 41.12
CA LEU A 515 8.71 -47.16 41.23
C LEU A 515 9.55 -47.72 42.41
N GLY A 516 10.76 -47.23 42.63
CA GLY A 516 11.68 -47.79 43.63
C GLY A 516 12.13 -49.21 43.27
N ASP A 517 12.22 -50.10 44.26
CA ASP A 517 12.64 -51.50 44.10
C ASP A 517 11.50 -52.44 43.62
N ARG A 518 10.34 -51.88 43.26
CA ARG A 518 9.16 -52.65 42.84
C ARG A 518 9.36 -53.28 41.46
N ASP A 519 8.71 -54.41 41.23
CA ASP A 519 8.80 -55.17 39.97
C ASP A 519 8.17 -54.40 38.81
N ILE A 520 9.00 -53.99 37.85
CA ILE A 520 8.57 -53.15 36.73
C ILE A 520 7.55 -53.87 35.83
N GLU A 521 7.58 -55.21 35.75
CA GLU A 521 6.67 -56.01 34.91
C GLU A 521 5.20 -55.96 35.40
N GLN A 522 4.98 -55.51 36.64
CA GLN A 522 3.64 -55.37 37.22
C GLN A 522 3.00 -54.01 36.95
N VAL A 523 3.74 -53.06 36.36
CA VAL A 523 3.22 -51.75 36.00
C VAL A 523 2.11 -51.88 34.95
N LYS A 524 1.04 -51.10 35.11
CA LYS A 524 -0.10 -51.06 34.20
C LYS A 524 -0.40 -49.65 33.73
N MET A 525 -0.69 -49.51 32.45
CA MET A 525 -1.28 -48.32 31.88
C MET A 525 -2.77 -48.25 32.24
N VAL A 526 -3.18 -47.07 32.66
CA VAL A 526 -4.56 -46.70 32.98
C VAL A 526 -4.96 -45.45 32.21
N TYR A 527 -6.26 -45.30 31.95
CA TYR A 527 -6.85 -44.10 31.37
C TYR A 527 -7.93 -43.54 32.30
N PHE A 528 -8.14 -42.23 32.27
CA PHE A 528 -9.21 -41.59 33.02
C PHE A 528 -10.54 -41.70 32.27
N ASP A 529 -11.54 -42.33 32.88
CA ASP A 529 -12.91 -42.36 32.38
C ASP A 529 -13.72 -41.25 33.05
N GLU A 530 -14.06 -40.21 32.30
CA GLU A 530 -14.81 -39.05 32.79
C GLU A 530 -16.24 -39.38 33.25
N ARG A 531 -16.84 -40.48 32.76
CA ARG A 531 -18.20 -40.87 33.14
C ARG A 531 -18.23 -41.45 34.55
N PHE A 532 -17.15 -42.13 34.92
CA PHE A 532 -16.98 -42.72 36.24
C PHE A 532 -16.06 -41.89 37.15
N MET A 533 -15.47 -40.81 36.62
CA MET A 533 -14.51 -39.94 37.30
C MET A 533 -13.38 -40.73 37.97
N THR A 534 -12.85 -41.76 37.28
CA THR A 534 -11.84 -42.67 37.84
C THR A 534 -10.89 -43.22 36.77
N PHE A 535 -9.74 -43.72 37.20
CA PHE A 535 -8.81 -44.44 36.32
C PHE A 535 -9.22 -45.89 36.15
N LEU A 536 -9.22 -46.38 34.91
CA LEU A 536 -9.47 -47.76 34.54
C LEU A 536 -8.25 -48.36 33.83
N PRO A 537 -7.92 -49.63 34.08
CA PRO A 537 -6.83 -50.30 33.38
C PRO A 537 -7.15 -50.44 31.89
N LEU A 538 -6.14 -50.21 31.05
CA LEU A 538 -6.26 -50.46 29.63
C LEU A 538 -6.19 -51.96 29.34
N GLU A 539 -7.07 -52.50 28.50
CA GLU A 539 -7.12 -53.97 28.29
C GLU A 539 -5.93 -54.49 27.49
N LYS A 540 -5.56 -53.80 26.41
CA LYS A 540 -4.46 -54.16 25.52
C LYS A 540 -3.24 -53.30 25.82
N GLN A 541 -2.30 -53.87 26.56
CA GLN A 541 -1.08 -53.19 26.95
C GLN A 541 0.06 -54.18 27.12
N GLY A 542 1.29 -53.68 27.08
CA GLY A 542 2.50 -54.44 27.31
C GLY A 542 3.64 -53.54 27.76
N MET A 543 4.78 -54.15 28.05
CA MET A 543 5.95 -53.45 28.53
C MET A 543 7.21 -54.03 27.89
N ASP A 544 8.14 -53.16 27.54
CA ASP A 544 9.53 -53.54 27.26
C ASP A 544 10.39 -53.31 28.52
N PRO A 545 10.85 -54.38 29.20
CA PRO A 545 11.60 -54.28 30.45
C PRO A 545 13.00 -53.67 30.27
N ASP A 546 13.59 -53.77 29.08
CA ASP A 546 14.94 -53.27 28.82
C ASP A 546 14.93 -51.74 28.66
N SER A 547 13.93 -51.20 27.94
CA SER A 547 13.75 -49.75 27.79
C SER A 547 12.99 -49.11 28.96
N GLY A 548 12.20 -49.88 29.71
CA GLY A 548 11.33 -49.34 30.76
C GLY A 548 10.12 -48.59 30.21
N ILE A 549 9.71 -48.88 28.97
CA ILE A 549 8.57 -48.25 28.30
C ILE A 549 7.36 -49.19 28.37
N VAL A 550 6.23 -48.66 28.80
CA VAL A 550 4.93 -49.35 28.78
C VAL A 550 4.12 -48.80 27.62
N TRP A 551 3.53 -49.69 26.82
CA TRP A 551 2.68 -49.34 25.70
C TRP A 551 1.25 -49.82 25.90
N GLY A 552 0.29 -49.14 25.27
CA GLY A 552 -1.13 -49.45 25.37
C GLY A 552 -1.90 -49.09 24.10
N GLU A 553 -2.75 -50.00 23.61
CA GLU A 553 -3.64 -49.77 22.47
C GLU A 553 -5.01 -49.26 22.93
N THR A 554 -5.53 -48.25 22.25
CA THR A 554 -6.80 -47.61 22.57
C THR A 554 -7.51 -47.08 21.33
N ASP A 555 -8.84 -47.06 21.36
CA ASP A 555 -9.69 -46.39 20.36
C ASP A 555 -10.24 -45.05 20.90
N HIS A 556 -9.73 -44.61 22.06
CA HIS A 556 -10.11 -43.40 22.76
C HIS A 556 -8.86 -42.69 23.28
N LEU A 557 -8.74 -41.39 23.01
CA LEU A 557 -7.69 -40.51 23.54
C LEU A 557 -8.25 -39.66 24.69
N GLY A 558 -7.39 -39.26 25.61
CA GLY A 558 -7.74 -38.60 26.86
C GLY A 558 -6.55 -38.64 27.80
N MET A 559 -6.79 -38.74 29.10
CA MET A 559 -5.73 -38.77 30.10
C MET A 559 -5.25 -40.20 30.37
N PHE A 560 -3.93 -40.40 30.35
CA PHE A 560 -3.26 -41.68 30.60
C PHE A 560 -2.13 -41.53 31.61
N ALA A 561 -1.88 -42.61 32.35
CA ALA A 561 -0.75 -42.74 33.26
C ALA A 561 -0.40 -44.21 33.51
N LEU A 562 0.73 -44.44 34.17
CA LEU A 562 1.18 -45.74 34.62
C LEU A 562 1.01 -45.87 36.13
N VAL A 563 0.48 -47.00 36.57
CA VAL A 563 0.31 -47.33 37.99
C VAL A 563 0.99 -48.65 38.33
N TYR A 564 1.54 -48.73 39.54
CA TYR A 564 1.87 -50.00 40.17
C TYR A 564 0.68 -50.42 41.05
N PRO A 565 -0.08 -51.45 40.65
CA PRO A 565 -1.27 -51.86 41.38
C PRO A 565 -0.89 -52.35 42.79
N PRO A 566 -1.64 -51.96 43.84
CA PRO A 566 -1.44 -52.55 45.17
C PRO A 566 -1.72 -54.06 45.08
N ASN A 567 -0.89 -54.88 45.75
CA ASN A 567 -1.07 -56.33 45.81
C ASN A 567 -2.54 -56.67 46.15
N MET A 568 -3.25 -57.29 45.20
CA MET A 568 -4.63 -57.79 45.42
C MET A 568 -4.64 -58.96 46.41
#